data_AF-A0A975R2R7-F1
#
_entry.id   AF-A0A975R2R7-F1
#
_cell.length_a   1.000
_cell.length_b   1.000
_cell.length_c   1.000
_cell.angle_alpha   90.00
_cell.angle_beta   90.00
_cell.angle_gamma   90.00
#
_symmetry.space_group_name_H-M   'P 1'
#
loop_
_entity.id
_entity.type
_entity.pdbx_description
1 polymer ?
#
loop_
_entity_poly.entity_id
_entity_poly.type
_entity_poly.pdbx_seq_one_letter_code
_entity_poly.pdbx_strand_id
1 'polypeptide(L)'
;MSLGRLFRYDARIAANATRAILTRWRDALTIVVAAAVGFAILRGWIGSRPPQVAFRIAAGSGALAGLLVGSTIARRLAFHAFDGPMPSRALMRGDALRYTLGWHAIAAFVALAVALVIRSVLIGGALVGYGAGAAGAYAVAALTPFGPAYRTGNLRRWVLNEAGRPRFGMICAALLTVTMLAASRLVSNDTVAGIAICGSIACMLPMTAVDAELVRFRTIVGHGSGAIVADRCTAIAWFAGIAVPACLALVEPVVAGIVAAICGGFALVATIRIMAYRLYRRKQANLLVSVMLGVLAISALSVPPLSPALAAAMLWYLHRRARQACWLLT
;
A
#
# COMPACT_ATOMS: atom_id res chain seq x y z
N MET A 1 25.64 29.16 -3.28
CA MET A 1 25.92 27.79 -3.81
C MET A 1 24.65 26.93 -3.74
N SER A 2 24.20 26.37 -4.87
CA SER A 2 22.77 26.12 -5.16
C SER A 2 22.11 24.86 -4.57
N LEU A 3 20.81 24.97 -4.29
CA LEU A 3 19.77 23.93 -4.06
C LEU A 3 19.95 22.66 -4.92
N GLY A 4 20.50 22.82 -6.13
CA GLY A 4 20.73 21.74 -7.08
C GLY A 4 21.58 20.55 -6.58
N ARG A 5 22.36 20.67 -5.49
CA ARG A 5 23.11 19.50 -4.98
C ARG A 5 22.23 18.46 -4.28
N LEU A 6 21.22 18.87 -3.52
CA LEU A 6 20.26 17.96 -2.87
C LEU A 6 19.48 17.17 -3.93
N PHE A 7 18.92 17.89 -4.91
CA PHE A 7 18.22 17.27 -6.04
C PHE A 7 19.12 16.33 -6.85
N ARG A 8 20.36 16.73 -7.17
CA ARG A 8 21.29 15.87 -7.93
C ARG A 8 21.65 14.60 -7.16
N TYR A 9 21.86 14.69 -5.85
CA TYR A 9 22.19 13.53 -5.02
C TYR A 9 21.04 12.51 -5.04
N ASP A 10 19.82 12.97 -4.79
CA ASP A 10 18.65 12.09 -4.79
C ASP A 10 18.27 11.57 -6.17
N ALA A 11 18.42 12.41 -7.21
CA ALA A 11 18.25 11.98 -8.59
C ALA A 11 19.25 10.88 -8.98
N ARG A 12 20.51 10.94 -8.49
CA ARG A 12 21.49 9.87 -8.72
C ARG A 12 21.11 8.59 -8.00
N ILE A 13 20.63 8.66 -6.76
CA ILE A 13 20.14 7.48 -6.03
C ILE A 13 18.96 6.85 -6.80
N ALA A 14 17.99 7.66 -7.21
CA ALA A 14 16.86 7.19 -7.99
C ALA A 14 17.31 6.56 -9.33
N ALA A 15 18.19 7.24 -10.07
CA ALA A 15 18.73 6.73 -11.34
C ALA A 15 19.47 5.40 -11.17
N ASN A 16 20.31 5.27 -10.13
CA ASN A 16 21.02 4.03 -9.84
C ASN A 16 20.06 2.90 -9.45
N ALA A 17 19.03 3.20 -8.66
CA ALA A 17 18.00 2.23 -8.32
C ALA A 17 17.21 1.78 -9.57
N THR A 18 16.83 2.71 -10.44
CA THR A 18 16.14 2.41 -11.69
C THR A 18 17.01 1.60 -12.63
N ARG A 19 18.29 1.95 -12.82
CA ARG A 19 19.23 1.14 -13.63
C ARG A 19 19.41 -0.27 -13.07
N ALA A 20 19.47 -0.42 -11.75
CA ALA A 20 19.56 -1.72 -11.10
C ALA A 20 18.28 -2.57 -11.27
N ILE A 21 17.13 -1.94 -11.50
CA ILE A 21 15.88 -2.64 -11.84
C ILE A 21 15.84 -2.95 -13.35
N LEU A 22 16.28 -2.02 -14.19
CA LEU A 22 16.28 -2.09 -15.65
C LEU A 22 17.59 -2.64 -16.24
N THR A 23 18.19 -3.64 -15.57
CA THR A 23 19.47 -4.21 -16.05
C THR A 23 19.33 -4.95 -17.37
N ARG A 24 18.12 -5.35 -17.77
CA ARG A 24 17.83 -6.01 -19.04
C ARG A 24 16.76 -5.23 -19.81
N TRP A 25 16.96 -5.07 -21.13
CA TRP A 25 15.96 -4.48 -22.03
C TRP A 25 14.59 -5.14 -21.93
N ARG A 26 14.56 -6.45 -21.67
CA ARG A 26 13.33 -7.21 -21.44
C ARG A 26 12.53 -6.71 -20.23
N ASP A 27 13.21 -6.29 -19.18
CA ASP A 27 12.55 -5.77 -17.96
C ASP A 27 11.92 -4.40 -18.23
N ALA A 28 12.61 -3.54 -19.00
CA ALA A 28 12.08 -2.25 -19.44
C ALA A 28 10.83 -2.41 -20.32
N LEU A 29 10.89 -3.29 -21.33
CA LEU A 29 9.74 -3.56 -22.20
C LEU A 29 8.56 -4.11 -21.38
N THR A 30 8.82 -5.02 -20.45
CA THR A 30 7.76 -5.59 -19.58
C THR A 30 7.10 -4.49 -18.74
N ILE A 31 7.87 -3.58 -18.16
CA ILE A 31 7.34 -2.48 -17.35
C ILE A 31 6.52 -1.51 -18.21
N VAL A 32 7.02 -1.15 -19.40
CA VAL A 32 6.31 -0.24 -20.32
C VAL A 32 4.99 -0.85 -20.79
N VAL A 33 5.01 -2.11 -21.22
CA VAL A 33 3.80 -2.83 -21.66
C VAL A 33 2.82 -2.97 -20.49
N ALA A 34 3.30 -3.37 -19.31
CA ALA A 34 2.44 -3.49 -18.13
C ALA A 34 1.82 -2.14 -17.73
N ALA A 35 2.59 -1.05 -17.80
CA ALA A 35 2.09 0.29 -17.53
C ALA A 35 1.03 0.71 -18.57
N ALA A 36 1.30 0.50 -19.87
CA ALA A 36 0.37 0.84 -20.95
C ALA A 36 -0.96 0.07 -20.82
N VAL A 37 -0.89 -1.24 -20.60
CA VAL A 37 -2.07 -2.09 -20.35
C VAL A 37 -2.80 -1.63 -19.10
N GLY A 38 -2.07 -1.36 -18.01
CA GLY A 38 -2.64 -0.84 -16.77
C GLY A 38 -3.40 0.48 -16.97
N PHE A 39 -2.83 1.42 -17.72
CA PHE A 39 -3.50 2.68 -18.05
C PHE A 39 -4.72 2.48 -18.94
N ALA A 40 -4.66 1.59 -19.93
CA ALA A 40 -5.81 1.28 -20.79
C ALA A 40 -6.99 0.72 -19.99
N ILE A 41 -6.71 -0.23 -19.10
CA ILE A 41 -7.72 -0.82 -18.20
C ILE A 41 -8.29 0.24 -17.26
N LEU A 42 -7.43 1.02 -16.63
CA LEU A 42 -7.86 2.08 -15.70
C LEU A 42 -8.70 3.15 -16.41
N ARG A 43 -8.33 3.52 -17.64
CA ARG A 43 -9.09 4.43 -18.49
C ARG A 43 -10.46 3.87 -18.85
N GLY A 44 -10.55 2.61 -19.29
CA GLY A 44 -11.83 1.96 -19.61
C GLY A 44 -12.73 1.84 -18.38
N TRP A 45 -12.15 1.46 -17.24
CA TRP A 45 -12.88 1.28 -15.99
C TRP A 45 -13.36 2.60 -15.39
N ILE A 46 -12.51 3.63 -15.32
CA ILE A 46 -12.91 4.95 -14.79
C ILE A 46 -13.80 5.70 -15.78
N GLY A 47 -13.56 5.53 -17.09
CA GLY A 47 -14.33 6.18 -18.15
C GLY A 47 -15.83 5.83 -18.12
N SER A 48 -16.16 4.60 -17.73
CA SER A 48 -17.54 4.13 -17.59
C SER A 48 -18.23 4.54 -16.29
N ARG A 49 -17.51 5.15 -15.33
CA ARG A 49 -18.11 5.56 -14.05
C ARG A 49 -18.78 6.94 -14.13
N PRO A 50 -19.86 7.16 -13.34
CA PRO A 50 -20.43 8.48 -13.15
C PRO A 50 -19.36 9.48 -12.70
N PRO A 51 -19.40 10.74 -13.17
CA PRO A 51 -18.35 11.72 -12.92
C PRO A 51 -18.10 11.97 -11.42
N GLN A 52 -19.15 11.93 -10.60
CA GLN A 52 -19.02 12.08 -9.14
C GLN A 52 -18.25 10.92 -8.49
N VAL A 53 -18.52 9.68 -8.89
CA VAL A 53 -17.80 8.49 -8.38
C VAL A 53 -16.34 8.53 -8.80
N ALA A 54 -16.10 8.86 -10.07
CA ALA A 54 -14.76 9.00 -10.62
C ALA A 54 -13.96 10.10 -9.90
N PHE A 55 -14.59 11.23 -9.60
CA PHE A 55 -14.00 12.33 -8.83
C PHE A 55 -13.61 11.89 -7.40
N ARG A 56 -14.48 11.16 -6.69
CA ARG A 56 -14.18 10.65 -5.34
C ARG A 56 -13.02 9.66 -5.34
N ILE A 57 -12.95 8.77 -6.33
CA ILE A 57 -11.82 7.84 -6.50
C ILE A 57 -10.53 8.62 -6.77
N ALA A 58 -10.56 9.63 -7.64
CA ALA A 58 -9.43 10.49 -7.90
C ALA A 58 -8.97 11.25 -6.64
N ALA A 59 -9.91 11.78 -5.85
CA ALA A 59 -9.60 12.45 -4.59
C ALA A 59 -8.97 11.50 -3.55
N GLY A 60 -9.53 10.31 -3.36
CA GLY A 60 -8.97 9.32 -2.43
C GLY A 60 -7.58 8.84 -2.83
N SER A 61 -7.39 8.49 -4.11
CA SER A 61 -6.08 8.09 -4.65
C SER A 61 -5.06 9.23 -4.59
N GLY A 62 -5.48 10.46 -4.92
CA GLY A 62 -4.70 11.67 -4.75
C GLY A 62 -4.23 11.83 -3.30
N ALA A 63 -5.14 11.72 -2.33
CA ALA A 63 -4.82 11.83 -0.91
C ALA A 63 -3.81 10.79 -0.43
N LEU A 64 -3.95 9.53 -0.85
CA LEU A 64 -2.96 8.50 -0.55
C LEU A 64 -1.60 8.82 -1.17
N ALA A 65 -1.57 9.26 -2.43
CA ALA A 65 -0.33 9.66 -3.09
C ALA A 65 0.33 10.86 -2.39
N GLY A 66 -0.45 11.89 -2.02
CA GLY A 66 0.01 13.06 -1.29
C GLY A 66 0.59 12.70 0.07
N LEU A 67 -0.09 11.83 0.83
CA LEU A 67 0.38 11.34 2.12
C LEU A 67 1.71 10.57 2.00
N LEU A 68 1.82 9.68 1.00
CA LEU A 68 3.02 8.90 0.74
C LEU A 68 4.19 9.78 0.28
N VAL A 69 3.97 10.70 -0.64
CA VAL A 69 5.00 11.61 -1.14
C VAL A 69 5.44 12.57 -0.03
N GLY A 70 4.51 13.22 0.65
CA GLY A 70 4.79 14.13 1.75
C GLY A 70 5.56 13.46 2.89
N SER A 71 5.14 12.26 3.32
CA SER A 71 5.85 11.51 4.35
C SER A 71 7.24 11.05 3.91
N THR A 72 7.45 10.82 2.61
CA THR A 72 8.77 10.45 2.07
C THR A 72 9.69 11.66 1.98
N ILE A 73 9.20 12.81 1.54
CA ILE A 73 9.95 14.07 1.51
C ILE A 73 10.33 14.48 2.94
N ALA A 74 9.39 14.45 3.88
CA ALA A 74 9.64 14.78 5.29
C ALA A 74 10.72 13.86 5.89
N ARG A 75 10.67 12.55 5.62
CA ARG A 75 11.71 11.61 6.02
C ARG A 75 13.07 11.90 5.38
N ARG A 76 13.09 12.20 4.09
CA ARG A 76 14.31 12.56 3.37
C ARG A 76 14.97 13.81 3.95
N LEU A 77 14.18 14.84 4.23
CA LEU A 77 14.67 16.06 4.85
C LEU A 77 15.21 15.81 6.26
N ALA A 78 14.49 15.03 7.07
CA ALA A 78 14.97 14.62 8.39
C ALA A 78 16.29 13.83 8.29
N PHE A 79 16.39 12.87 7.37
CA PHE A 79 17.63 12.15 7.12
C PHE A 79 18.77 13.10 6.75
N HIS A 80 18.54 14.04 5.82
CA HIS A 80 19.57 15.02 5.47
C HIS A 80 19.97 15.93 6.62
N ALA A 81 19.05 16.26 7.53
CA ALA A 81 19.30 17.11 8.69
C ALA A 81 20.08 16.42 9.81
N PHE A 82 19.82 15.13 10.07
CA PHE A 82 20.41 14.41 11.21
C PHE A 82 21.57 13.47 10.83
N ASP A 83 21.42 12.68 9.77
CA ASP A 83 22.34 11.57 9.44
C ASP A 83 23.03 11.72 8.07
N GLY A 84 22.57 12.69 7.27
CA GLY A 84 22.94 12.80 5.87
C GLY A 84 24.16 13.68 5.62
N PRO A 85 24.72 13.66 4.40
CA PRO A 85 25.92 14.40 4.04
C PRO A 85 25.70 15.92 3.88
N MET A 86 24.50 16.44 4.12
CA MET A 86 24.12 17.84 3.85
C MET A 86 23.24 18.49 4.95
N PRO A 87 23.62 18.40 6.25
CA PRO A 87 22.77 18.85 7.36
C PRO A 87 22.59 20.38 7.38
N SER A 88 23.64 21.14 7.07
CA SER A 88 23.60 22.60 7.02
C SER A 88 22.55 23.16 6.07
N ARG A 89 22.21 22.42 5.00
CA ARG A 89 21.19 22.82 4.02
C ARG A 89 19.78 22.36 4.40
N ALA A 90 19.67 21.15 4.95
CA ALA A 90 18.39 20.62 5.38
C ALA A 90 17.81 21.38 6.59
N LEU A 91 18.66 22.01 7.40
CA LEU A 91 18.27 22.87 8.51
C LEU A 91 17.82 24.28 8.09
N MET A 92 18.26 24.77 6.92
CA MET A 92 17.83 26.07 6.42
C MET A 92 16.40 26.01 5.87
N ARG A 93 15.48 26.71 6.54
CA ARG A 93 14.04 26.73 6.18
C ARG A 93 13.79 27.03 4.69
N GLY A 94 14.50 27.99 4.12
CA GLY A 94 14.32 28.37 2.71
C GLY A 94 14.71 27.25 1.72
N ASP A 95 15.81 26.55 1.98
CA ASP A 95 16.27 25.46 1.13
C ASP A 95 15.41 24.20 1.31
N ALA A 96 14.99 23.90 2.55
CA ALA A 96 14.05 22.82 2.84
C ALA A 96 12.68 23.04 2.17
N LEU A 97 12.16 24.27 2.17
CA LEU A 97 10.91 24.62 1.49
C LEU A 97 11.04 24.47 -0.03
N ARG A 98 12.09 25.02 -0.64
CA ARG A 98 12.33 24.89 -2.09
C ARG A 98 12.53 23.44 -2.54
N TYR A 99 13.23 22.64 -1.74
CA TYR A 99 13.37 21.20 -1.96
C TYR A 99 12.02 20.48 -1.92
N THR A 100 11.22 20.78 -0.90
CA THR A 100 9.87 20.22 -0.71
C THR A 100 8.95 20.57 -1.88
N LEU A 101 8.89 21.85 -2.24
CA LEU A 101 8.07 22.34 -3.35
C LEU A 101 8.48 21.71 -4.67
N GLY A 102 9.79 21.56 -4.94
CA GLY A 102 10.25 20.94 -6.18
C GLY A 102 9.84 19.46 -6.31
N TRP A 103 9.93 18.67 -5.23
CA TRP A 103 9.47 17.29 -5.26
C TRP A 103 7.95 17.16 -5.34
N HIS A 104 7.20 18.02 -4.65
CA HIS A 104 5.75 18.07 -4.80
C HIS A 104 5.34 18.49 -6.20
N ALA A 105 6.04 19.43 -6.83
CA ALA A 105 5.77 19.84 -8.22
C ALA A 105 5.96 18.67 -9.19
N ILE A 106 7.04 17.89 -9.06
CA ILE A 106 7.27 16.69 -9.86
C ILE A 106 6.14 15.67 -9.66
N ALA A 107 5.80 15.37 -8.40
CA ALA A 107 4.76 14.40 -8.09
C ALA A 107 3.36 14.85 -8.54
N ALA A 108 3.03 16.13 -8.38
CA ALA A 108 1.78 16.73 -8.86
C ALA A 108 1.71 16.70 -10.39
N PHE A 109 2.82 16.96 -11.08
CA PHE A 109 2.89 16.85 -12.54
C PHE A 109 2.63 15.41 -13.01
N VAL A 110 3.22 14.41 -12.37
CA VAL A 110 2.95 13.00 -12.68
C VAL A 110 1.48 12.65 -12.43
N ALA A 111 0.91 13.09 -11.31
CA ALA A 111 -0.51 12.87 -11.00
C ALA A 111 -1.44 13.53 -12.03
N LEU A 112 -1.10 14.74 -12.48
CA LEU A 112 -1.82 15.47 -13.53
C LEU A 112 -1.76 14.72 -14.86
N ALA A 113 -0.58 14.28 -15.28
CA ALA A 113 -0.40 13.52 -16.52
C ALA A 113 -1.21 12.21 -16.50
N VAL A 114 -1.17 11.47 -15.39
CA VAL A 114 -1.98 10.27 -15.19
C VAL A 114 -3.48 10.58 -15.26
N ALA A 115 -3.95 11.60 -14.54
CA ALA A 115 -5.34 12.01 -14.56
C ALA A 115 -5.80 12.39 -15.97
N LEU A 116 -4.97 13.11 -16.72
CA LEU A 116 -5.26 13.55 -18.10
C LEU A 116 -5.35 12.37 -19.08
N VAL A 117 -4.47 11.38 -18.95
CA VAL A 117 -4.51 10.14 -19.77
C VAL A 117 -5.80 9.35 -19.52
N ILE A 118 -6.28 9.34 -18.28
CA ILE A 118 -7.49 8.60 -17.88
C ILE A 118 -8.74 9.40 -18.26
N ARG A 119 -8.93 10.61 -17.69
CA ARG A 119 -10.07 11.52 -17.91
C ARG A 119 -9.79 12.88 -17.27
N SER A 120 -9.91 13.98 -18.04
CA SER A 120 -9.60 15.35 -17.58
C SER A 120 -10.38 15.80 -16.33
N VAL A 121 -11.64 15.37 -16.16
CA VAL A 121 -12.48 15.70 -14.99
C VAL A 121 -11.86 15.22 -13.66
N LEU A 122 -10.94 14.26 -13.68
CA LEU A 122 -10.29 13.73 -12.48
C LEU A 122 -9.24 14.68 -11.89
N ILE A 123 -8.76 15.66 -12.65
CA ILE A 123 -7.66 16.55 -12.26
C ILE A 123 -7.99 17.27 -10.95
N GLY A 124 -9.18 17.86 -10.84
CA GLY A 124 -9.60 18.59 -9.64
C GLY A 124 -9.61 17.70 -8.40
N GLY A 125 -10.22 16.51 -8.51
CA GLY A 125 -10.26 15.54 -7.41
C GLY A 125 -8.86 15.09 -7.00
N ALA A 126 -8.04 14.68 -7.96
CA ALA A 126 -6.67 14.21 -7.72
C ALA A 126 -5.80 15.26 -7.03
N LEU A 127 -5.84 16.52 -7.47
CA LEU A 127 -5.04 17.61 -6.89
C LEU A 127 -5.52 18.00 -5.49
N VAL A 128 -6.83 18.14 -5.28
CA VAL A 128 -7.40 18.45 -3.95
C VAL A 128 -7.08 17.33 -2.96
N GLY A 129 -7.30 16.08 -3.38
CA GLY A 129 -6.92 14.91 -2.60
C GLY A 129 -5.44 14.93 -2.26
N TYR A 130 -4.58 15.10 -3.25
CA TYR A 130 -3.13 15.16 -3.07
C TYR A 130 -2.70 16.24 -2.07
N GLY A 131 -3.24 17.45 -2.20
CA GLY A 131 -2.98 18.53 -1.25
C GLY A 131 -3.37 18.17 0.17
N ALA A 132 -4.58 17.62 0.37
CA ALA A 132 -5.05 17.18 1.68
C ALA A 132 -4.17 16.08 2.29
N GLY A 133 -3.77 15.09 1.47
CA GLY A 133 -2.87 14.02 1.89
C GLY A 133 -1.47 14.52 2.28
N ALA A 134 -0.90 15.41 1.46
CA ALA A 134 0.41 16.01 1.75
C ALA A 134 0.36 16.86 3.03
N ALA A 135 -0.67 17.69 3.20
CA ALA A 135 -0.89 18.46 4.42
C ALA A 135 -0.99 17.54 5.65
N GLY A 136 -1.75 16.44 5.54
CA GLY A 136 -1.83 15.42 6.59
C GLY A 136 -0.46 14.83 6.94
N ALA A 137 0.38 14.52 5.95
CA ALA A 137 1.74 14.02 6.20
C ALA A 137 2.60 15.03 6.97
N TYR A 138 2.53 16.32 6.63
CA TYR A 138 3.28 17.37 7.31
C TYR A 138 2.73 17.67 8.71
N ALA A 139 1.42 17.63 8.91
CA ALA A 139 0.82 17.75 10.23
C ALA A 139 1.32 16.62 11.16
N VAL A 140 1.31 15.38 10.68
CA VAL A 140 1.86 14.24 11.42
C VAL A 140 3.35 14.42 11.70
N ALA A 141 4.13 14.89 10.73
CA ALA A 141 5.56 15.17 10.91
C ALA A 141 5.80 16.28 11.95
N ALA A 142 5.00 17.34 11.94
CA ALA A 142 5.11 18.46 12.89
C ALA A 142 4.76 18.06 14.33
N LEU A 143 3.78 17.17 14.50
CA LEU A 143 3.36 16.65 15.80
C LEU A 143 4.31 15.56 16.36
N THR A 144 5.39 15.22 15.65
CA THR A 144 6.32 14.15 16.06
C THR A 144 7.75 14.68 16.30
N PRO A 145 8.11 15.05 17.55
CA PRO A 145 9.30 15.85 17.86
C PRO A 145 10.67 15.17 17.64
N PHE A 146 10.73 13.84 17.50
CA PHE A 146 11.98 13.09 17.29
C PHE A 146 12.31 12.80 15.82
N GLY A 147 11.62 13.47 14.89
CA GLY A 147 11.78 13.27 13.46
C GLY A 147 11.14 11.97 12.94
N PRO A 148 10.60 11.97 11.71
CA PRO A 148 9.92 10.81 11.15
C PRO A 148 10.88 9.64 10.87
N ALA A 149 12.19 9.84 10.73
CA ALA A 149 13.15 8.76 10.47
C ALA A 149 13.38 7.87 11.71
N TYR A 150 13.63 8.45 12.88
CA TYR A 150 13.85 7.72 14.14
C TYR A 150 12.58 6.98 14.59
N ARG A 151 11.42 7.64 14.51
CA ARG A 151 10.14 7.00 14.81
C ARG A 151 9.65 6.03 13.74
N THR A 152 9.99 6.13 12.46
CA THR A 152 9.52 5.13 11.47
C THR A 152 10.27 3.81 11.54
N GLY A 153 11.53 3.80 12.00
CA GLY A 153 12.20 2.57 12.40
C GLY A 153 11.46 1.86 13.54
N ASN A 154 10.98 2.64 14.52
CA ASN A 154 10.22 2.12 15.67
C ASN A 154 8.75 1.84 15.35
N LEU A 155 8.09 2.63 14.49
CA LEU A 155 6.70 2.46 14.06
C LEU A 155 6.61 1.29 13.08
N ARG A 156 7.56 1.14 12.15
CA ARG A 156 7.62 -0.06 11.29
C ARG A 156 7.84 -1.30 12.15
N ARG A 157 8.80 -1.26 13.09
CA ARG A 157 9.00 -2.37 14.03
C ARG A 157 7.77 -2.63 14.89
N TRP A 158 7.14 -1.57 15.42
CA TRP A 158 5.93 -1.65 16.21
C TRP A 158 4.77 -2.22 15.39
N VAL A 159 4.52 -1.77 14.16
CA VAL A 159 3.50 -2.34 13.26
C VAL A 159 3.83 -3.80 12.96
N LEU A 160 5.07 -4.14 12.63
CA LEU A 160 5.47 -5.52 12.34
C LEU A 160 5.34 -6.46 13.56
N ASN A 161 5.51 -5.92 14.77
CA ASN A 161 5.45 -6.67 16.03
C ASN A 161 4.04 -6.75 16.61
N GLU A 162 3.30 -5.64 16.56
CA GLU A 162 2.00 -5.47 17.22
C GLU A 162 0.84 -5.73 16.27
N ALA A 163 0.92 -5.31 15.00
CA ALA A 163 -0.18 -5.51 14.05
C ALA A 163 -0.40 -6.98 13.66
N GLY A 164 0.59 -7.84 13.91
CA GLY A 164 0.44 -9.30 13.78
C GLY A 164 -0.24 -9.97 14.98
N ARG A 165 -0.44 -9.26 16.10
CA ARG A 165 -1.03 -9.84 17.32
C ARG A 165 -2.55 -9.88 17.25
N PRO A 166 -3.20 -10.88 17.89
CA PRO A 166 -4.66 -10.98 17.91
C PRO A 166 -5.34 -9.74 18.51
N ARG A 167 -4.74 -9.14 19.54
CA ARG A 167 -5.24 -7.93 20.21
C ARG A 167 -5.44 -6.76 19.25
N PHE A 168 -4.51 -6.56 18.33
CA PHE A 168 -4.62 -5.48 17.33
C PHE A 168 -5.79 -5.71 16.37
N GLY A 169 -6.00 -6.97 15.95
CA GLY A 169 -7.17 -7.39 15.18
C GLY A 169 -8.49 -7.08 15.89
N MET A 170 -8.58 -7.45 17.18
CA MET A 170 -9.76 -7.19 18.00
C MET A 170 -10.05 -5.69 18.18
N ILE A 171 -9.02 -4.87 18.47
CA ILE A 171 -9.17 -3.42 18.63
C ILE A 171 -9.67 -2.77 17.34
N CYS A 172 -9.07 -3.14 16.19
CA CYS A 172 -9.50 -2.62 14.89
C CYS A 172 -10.92 -3.06 14.55
N ALA A 173 -11.32 -4.29 14.89
CA ALA A 173 -12.67 -4.77 14.67
C ALA A 173 -13.69 -4.03 15.54
N ALA A 174 -13.38 -3.77 16.81
CA ALA A 174 -14.22 -2.97 17.70
C ALA A 174 -14.38 -1.54 17.17
N LEU A 175 -13.27 -0.90 16.76
CA LEU A 175 -13.29 0.44 16.19
C LEU A 175 -14.13 0.51 14.90
N LEU A 176 -13.92 -0.44 13.99
CA LEU A 176 -14.72 -0.52 12.76
C LEU A 176 -16.20 -0.74 13.09
N THR A 177 -16.53 -1.65 14.01
CA THR A 177 -17.92 -1.95 14.36
C THR A 177 -18.62 -0.74 14.96
N VAL A 178 -17.98 -0.02 15.89
CA VAL A 178 -18.53 1.20 16.50
C VAL A 178 -18.73 2.28 15.45
N THR A 179 -17.76 2.49 14.56
CA THR A 179 -17.87 3.47 13.48
C THR A 179 -18.96 3.10 12.48
N MET A 180 -19.13 1.81 12.15
CA MET A 180 -20.20 1.33 11.27
C MET A 180 -21.57 1.50 11.92
N LEU A 181 -21.71 1.18 13.20
CA LEU A 181 -22.97 1.32 13.93
C LEU A 181 -23.40 2.78 14.06
N ALA A 182 -22.44 3.71 14.25
CA ALA A 182 -22.73 5.13 14.23
C ALA A 182 -23.12 5.60 12.83
N ALA A 183 -22.36 5.18 11.80
CA ALA A 183 -22.60 5.58 10.41
C ALA A 183 -23.96 5.09 9.89
N SER A 184 -24.38 3.87 10.23
CA SER A 184 -25.66 3.29 9.79
C SER A 184 -26.89 4.04 10.31
N ARG A 185 -26.74 4.82 11.38
CA ARG A 185 -27.80 5.65 11.94
C ARG A 185 -27.82 7.08 11.39
N LEU A 186 -26.71 7.54 10.84
CA LEU A 186 -26.49 8.96 10.53
C LEU A 186 -26.43 9.25 9.03
N VAL A 187 -26.17 8.24 8.19
CA VAL A 187 -25.88 8.45 6.77
C VAL A 187 -26.56 7.39 5.90
N SER A 188 -26.72 7.68 4.61
CA SER A 188 -27.26 6.76 3.62
C SER A 188 -26.45 5.46 3.50
N ASN A 189 -27.13 4.36 3.14
CA ASN A 189 -26.54 3.03 2.99
C ASN A 189 -25.33 3.00 2.04
N ASP A 190 -25.38 3.74 0.93
CA ASP A 190 -24.24 3.87 0.01
C ASP A 190 -22.99 4.45 0.68
N THR A 191 -23.19 5.40 1.60
CA THR A 191 -22.09 6.02 2.34
C THR A 191 -21.56 5.06 3.40
N VAL A 192 -22.43 4.30 4.07
CA VAL A 192 -22.03 3.26 5.02
C VAL A 192 -21.15 2.21 4.34
N ALA A 193 -21.53 1.75 3.14
CA ALA A 193 -20.73 0.83 2.35
C ALA A 193 -19.35 1.43 2.00
N GLY A 194 -19.31 2.71 1.62
CA GLY A 194 -18.05 3.44 1.38
C GLY A 194 -17.14 3.51 2.62
N ILE A 195 -17.70 3.80 3.79
CA ILE A 195 -16.96 3.85 5.06
C ILE A 195 -16.49 2.43 5.45
N ALA A 196 -17.31 1.39 5.23
CA ALA A 196 -16.91 0.01 5.48
C ALA A 196 -15.69 -0.41 4.65
N ILE A 197 -15.66 -0.04 3.36
CA ILE A 197 -14.52 -0.29 2.47
C ILE A 197 -13.28 0.43 3.00
N CYS A 198 -13.36 1.75 3.20
CA CYS A 198 -12.23 2.56 3.63
C CYS A 198 -11.71 2.16 5.02
N GLY A 199 -12.60 1.96 5.98
CA GLY A 199 -12.29 1.56 7.34
C GLY A 199 -11.63 0.18 7.38
N SER A 200 -12.19 -0.79 6.66
CA SER A 200 -11.62 -2.15 6.58
C SER A 200 -10.23 -2.15 5.93
N ILE A 201 -10.03 -1.40 4.83
CA ILE A 201 -8.72 -1.25 4.19
C ILE A 201 -7.72 -0.60 5.17
N ALA A 202 -8.11 0.47 5.86
CA ALA A 202 -7.25 1.17 6.80
C ALA A 202 -6.81 0.27 7.97
N CYS A 203 -7.72 -0.54 8.50
CA CYS A 203 -7.42 -1.52 9.54
C CYS A 203 -6.54 -2.68 9.03
N MET A 204 -6.74 -3.15 7.81
CA MET A 204 -6.03 -4.31 7.24
C MET A 204 -4.62 -4.01 6.74
N LEU A 205 -4.37 -2.80 6.26
CA LEU A 205 -3.05 -2.37 5.77
C LEU A 205 -1.90 -2.65 6.77
N PRO A 206 -1.98 -2.27 8.05
CA PRO A 206 -0.92 -2.60 9.01
C PRO A 206 -0.81 -4.10 9.29
N MET A 207 -1.93 -4.84 9.31
CA MET A 207 -1.95 -6.28 9.59
C MET A 207 -1.31 -7.12 8.47
N THR A 208 -1.27 -6.58 7.26
CA THR A 208 -0.62 -7.24 6.10
C THR A 208 0.84 -6.84 5.88
N ALA A 209 1.42 -6.12 6.84
CA ALA A 209 2.85 -5.85 6.85
C ALA A 209 3.63 -7.15 7.13
N VAL A 210 4.31 -7.67 6.10
CA VAL A 210 5.16 -8.86 6.21
C VAL A 210 6.62 -8.46 6.12
N ASP A 211 7.43 -8.88 7.09
CA ASP A 211 8.88 -8.71 7.04
C ASP A 211 9.55 -9.87 6.29
N ALA A 212 10.23 -9.54 5.19
CA ALA A 212 10.93 -10.51 4.35
C ALA A 212 12.10 -11.19 5.09
N GLU A 213 12.79 -10.48 5.97
CA GLU A 213 13.94 -11.01 6.73
C GLU A 213 13.47 -12.02 7.77
N LEU A 214 12.39 -11.70 8.49
CA LEU A 214 11.79 -12.61 9.47
C LEU A 214 11.23 -13.88 8.82
N VAL A 215 10.56 -13.76 7.67
CA VAL A 215 10.04 -14.93 6.93
C VAL A 215 11.17 -15.85 6.50
N ARG A 216 12.29 -15.28 6.03
CA ARG A 216 13.48 -16.05 5.66
C ARG A 216 14.12 -16.71 6.87
N PHE A 217 14.32 -15.97 7.96
CA PHE A 217 14.85 -16.51 9.21
C PHE A 217 14.02 -17.70 9.70
N ARG A 218 12.69 -17.55 9.79
CA ARG A 218 11.80 -18.66 10.19
C ARG A 218 11.87 -19.86 9.23
N THR A 219 12.03 -19.59 7.94
CA THR A 219 12.21 -20.65 6.94
C THR A 219 13.52 -21.40 7.13
N ILE A 220 14.63 -20.70 7.45
CA ILE A 220 15.94 -21.31 7.75
C ILE A 220 15.86 -22.15 9.04
N VAL A 221 15.11 -21.69 10.04
CA VAL A 221 14.84 -22.41 11.30
C VAL A 221 13.84 -23.58 11.09
N GLY A 222 13.47 -23.91 9.85
CA GLY A 222 12.65 -25.08 9.53
C GLY A 222 11.14 -24.88 9.68
N HIS A 223 10.65 -23.66 9.90
CA HIS A 223 9.21 -23.43 9.97
C HIS A 223 8.57 -23.63 8.58
N GLY A 224 7.52 -24.46 8.56
CA GLY A 224 6.69 -24.65 7.38
C GLY A 224 5.94 -23.37 6.98
N SER A 225 5.66 -23.22 5.68
CA SER A 225 4.92 -22.05 5.19
C SER A 225 3.54 -21.87 5.83
N GLY A 226 2.83 -22.97 6.10
CA GLY A 226 1.54 -22.93 6.77
C GLY A 226 1.62 -22.32 8.17
N ALA A 227 2.64 -22.70 8.96
CA ALA A 227 2.85 -22.15 10.30
C ALA A 227 3.16 -20.65 10.27
N ILE A 228 3.97 -20.19 9.30
CA ILE A 228 4.28 -18.76 9.13
C ILE A 228 3.02 -17.97 8.73
N VAL A 229 2.21 -18.52 7.81
CA VAL A 229 0.96 -17.89 7.36
C VAL A 229 -0.06 -17.83 8.49
N ALA A 230 -0.25 -18.94 9.23
CA ALA A 230 -1.18 -19.01 10.35
C ALA A 230 -0.83 -17.96 11.41
N ASP A 231 0.42 -17.93 11.87
CA ASP A 231 0.88 -16.96 12.87
C ASP A 231 0.63 -15.52 12.39
N ARG A 232 0.96 -15.21 11.13
CA ARG A 232 0.84 -13.84 10.58
C ARG A 232 -0.58 -13.43 10.24
N CYS A 233 -1.45 -14.36 9.90
CA CYS A 233 -2.85 -14.06 9.60
C CYS A 233 -3.74 -14.09 10.83
N THR A 234 -3.21 -14.39 12.03
CA THR A 234 -3.96 -14.41 13.29
C THR A 234 -4.73 -13.11 13.53
N ALA A 235 -4.09 -11.95 13.38
CA ALA A 235 -4.75 -10.66 13.55
C ALA A 235 -5.91 -10.45 12.56
N ILE A 236 -5.72 -10.85 11.30
CA ILE A 236 -6.74 -10.76 10.24
C ILE A 236 -7.91 -11.70 10.56
N ALA A 237 -7.63 -12.92 11.04
CA ALA A 237 -8.63 -13.90 11.42
C ALA A 237 -9.48 -13.40 12.60
N TRP A 238 -8.85 -12.85 13.64
CA TRP A 238 -9.57 -12.24 14.77
C TRP A 238 -10.38 -11.02 14.36
N PHE A 239 -9.83 -10.17 13.50
CA PHE A 239 -10.59 -9.04 12.97
C PHE A 239 -11.83 -9.53 12.20
N ALA A 240 -11.65 -10.48 11.28
CA ALA A 240 -12.75 -11.01 10.47
C ALA A 240 -13.80 -11.72 11.33
N GLY A 241 -13.36 -12.54 12.29
CA GLY A 241 -14.22 -13.28 13.20
C GLY A 241 -15.06 -12.42 14.14
N ILE A 242 -14.71 -11.14 14.31
CA ILE A 242 -15.50 -10.17 15.11
C ILE A 242 -16.27 -9.22 14.18
N ALA A 243 -15.58 -8.57 13.26
CA ALA A 243 -16.16 -7.50 12.44
C ALA A 243 -17.23 -8.02 11.47
N VAL A 244 -17.03 -9.20 10.86
CA VAL A 244 -18.01 -9.77 9.92
C VAL A 244 -19.33 -10.12 10.60
N PRO A 245 -19.37 -10.94 11.68
CA PRO A 245 -20.62 -11.24 12.35
C PRO A 245 -21.24 -10.00 13.01
N ALA A 246 -20.44 -9.07 13.53
CA ALA A 246 -20.97 -7.83 14.09
C ALA A 246 -21.64 -6.96 13.02
N CYS A 247 -21.04 -6.81 11.84
CA CYS A 247 -21.67 -6.10 10.72
C CYS A 247 -22.93 -6.82 10.22
N LEU A 248 -22.92 -8.16 10.22
CA LEU A 248 -24.07 -8.96 9.81
C LEU A 248 -25.25 -8.78 10.77
N ALA A 249 -24.99 -8.72 12.08
CA ALA A 249 -26.00 -8.61 13.11
C ALA A 249 -26.49 -7.18 13.36
N LEU A 250 -25.63 -6.17 13.22
CA LEU A 250 -25.88 -4.80 13.68
C LEU A 250 -26.03 -3.76 12.56
N VAL A 251 -25.64 -4.10 11.33
CA VAL A 251 -25.60 -3.15 10.21
C VAL A 251 -26.43 -3.69 9.05
N GLU A 252 -25.82 -4.37 8.08
CA GLU A 252 -26.50 -4.94 6.92
C GLU A 252 -25.67 -6.11 6.33
N PRO A 253 -26.32 -7.12 5.73
CA PRO A 253 -25.62 -8.26 5.11
C PRO A 253 -24.63 -7.86 4.01
N VAL A 254 -24.95 -6.82 3.23
CA VAL A 254 -24.06 -6.31 2.17
C VAL A 254 -22.75 -5.79 2.74
N VAL A 255 -22.81 -5.04 3.86
CA VAL A 255 -21.62 -4.52 4.55
C VAL A 255 -20.78 -5.67 5.10
N ALA A 256 -21.41 -6.68 5.71
CA ALA A 256 -20.71 -7.87 6.19
C ALA A 256 -19.98 -8.59 5.04
N GLY A 257 -20.62 -8.73 3.88
CA GLY A 257 -20.02 -9.29 2.67
C GLY A 257 -18.81 -8.51 2.18
N ILE A 258 -18.88 -7.17 2.19
CA ILE A 258 -17.76 -6.28 1.84
C ILE A 258 -16.59 -6.49 2.79
N VAL A 259 -16.83 -6.44 4.11
CA VAL A 259 -15.79 -6.63 5.13
C VAL A 259 -15.15 -8.00 4.98
N ALA A 260 -15.95 -9.06 4.81
CA ALA A 260 -15.46 -10.42 4.60
C ALA A 260 -14.59 -10.54 3.33
N ALA A 261 -15.02 -9.95 2.22
CA ALA A 261 -14.25 -9.95 0.97
C ALA A 261 -12.91 -9.23 1.13
N ILE A 262 -12.88 -8.10 1.84
CA ILE A 262 -11.64 -7.36 2.12
C ILE A 262 -10.71 -8.19 3.01
N CYS A 263 -11.21 -8.77 4.11
CA CYS A 263 -10.44 -9.66 4.97
C CYS A 263 -9.80 -10.82 4.18
N GLY A 264 -10.58 -11.49 3.34
CA GLY A 264 -10.11 -12.58 2.49
C GLY A 264 -9.05 -12.13 1.48
N GLY A 265 -9.26 -10.98 0.83
CA GLY A 265 -8.30 -10.39 -0.10
C GLY A 265 -6.97 -10.03 0.56
N PHE A 266 -6.99 -9.41 1.75
CA PHE A 266 -5.77 -9.07 2.48
C PHE A 266 -5.07 -10.32 3.05
N ALA A 267 -5.81 -11.35 3.50
CA ALA A 267 -5.23 -12.64 3.89
C ALA A 267 -4.54 -13.33 2.70
N LEU A 268 -5.15 -13.28 1.51
CA LEU A 268 -4.57 -13.78 0.27
C LEU A 268 -3.28 -13.01 -0.07
N VAL A 269 -3.30 -11.68 -0.03
CA VAL A 269 -2.12 -10.83 -0.27
C VAL A 269 -0.99 -11.19 0.71
N ALA A 270 -1.29 -11.30 2.00
CA ALA A 270 -0.31 -11.67 3.03
C ALA A 270 0.30 -13.05 2.73
N THR A 271 -0.53 -14.02 2.36
CA THR A 271 -0.11 -15.38 2.00
C THR A 271 0.82 -15.39 0.78
N ILE A 272 0.44 -14.72 -0.31
CA ILE A 272 1.25 -14.60 -1.53
C ILE A 272 2.60 -13.93 -1.20
N ARG A 273 2.61 -12.87 -0.38
CA ARG A 273 3.84 -12.18 0.05
C ARG A 273 4.76 -13.09 0.84
N ILE A 274 4.22 -13.83 1.81
CA ILE A 274 5.00 -14.78 2.62
C ILE A 274 5.64 -15.82 1.69
N MET A 275 4.87 -16.44 0.79
CA MET A 275 5.41 -17.44 -0.14
C MET A 275 6.47 -16.85 -1.09
N ALA A 276 6.24 -15.64 -1.60
CA ALA A 276 7.19 -14.97 -2.49
C ALA A 276 8.50 -14.60 -1.78
N TYR A 277 8.45 -14.13 -0.51
CA TYR A 277 9.66 -13.77 0.25
C TYR A 277 10.52 -14.98 0.63
N ARG A 278 9.91 -16.19 0.73
CA ARG A 278 10.66 -17.44 0.89
C ARG A 278 11.49 -17.77 -0.35
N LEU A 279 10.94 -17.51 -1.54
CA LEU A 279 11.55 -17.90 -2.82
C LEU A 279 12.52 -16.87 -3.39
N TYR A 280 12.19 -15.59 -3.28
CA TYR A 280 12.88 -14.52 -4.01
C TYR A 280 13.45 -13.46 -3.07
N ARG A 281 14.44 -12.69 -3.55
CA ARG A 281 14.94 -11.51 -2.83
C ARG A 281 13.81 -10.48 -2.72
N ARG A 282 13.80 -9.68 -1.65
CA ARG A 282 12.73 -8.73 -1.32
C ARG A 282 12.22 -7.90 -2.51
N LYS A 283 13.13 -7.37 -3.34
CA LYS A 283 12.78 -6.56 -4.53
C LYS A 283 12.04 -7.38 -5.59
N GLN A 284 12.55 -8.58 -5.91
CA GLN A 284 11.93 -9.49 -6.89
C GLN A 284 10.59 -10.03 -6.39
N ALA A 285 10.49 -10.38 -5.11
CA ALA A 285 9.25 -10.82 -4.48
C ALA A 285 8.17 -9.72 -4.54
N ASN A 286 8.53 -8.47 -4.24
CA ASN A 286 7.60 -7.34 -4.34
C ASN A 286 7.10 -7.12 -5.76
N LEU A 287 7.98 -7.23 -6.76
CA LEU A 287 7.60 -7.12 -8.16
C LEU A 287 6.63 -8.24 -8.56
N LEU A 288 6.96 -9.50 -8.21
CA LEU A 288 6.12 -10.66 -8.50
C LEU A 288 4.73 -10.53 -7.84
N VAL A 289 4.69 -10.17 -6.55
CA VAL A 289 3.43 -9.93 -5.83
C VAL A 289 2.62 -8.83 -6.51
N SER A 290 3.25 -7.72 -6.90
CA SER A 290 2.57 -6.62 -7.60
C SER A 290 1.94 -7.09 -8.91
N VAL A 291 2.67 -7.87 -9.72
CA VAL A 291 2.14 -8.44 -10.97
C VAL A 291 0.99 -9.41 -10.69
N MET A 292 1.13 -10.31 -9.72
CA MET A 292 0.07 -11.26 -9.34
C MET A 292 -1.19 -10.54 -8.86
N LEU A 293 -1.05 -9.51 -8.01
CA LEU A 293 -2.18 -8.69 -7.56
C LEU A 293 -2.81 -7.91 -8.72
N GLY A 294 -2.01 -7.41 -9.65
CA GLY A 294 -2.51 -6.78 -10.87
C GLY A 294 -3.36 -7.75 -11.70
N VAL A 295 -2.87 -8.97 -11.94
CA VAL A 295 -3.61 -10.01 -12.65
C VAL A 295 -4.90 -10.38 -11.91
N LEU A 296 -4.84 -10.55 -10.59
CA LEU A 296 -6.02 -10.84 -9.78
C LEU A 296 -7.04 -9.70 -9.86
N ALA A 297 -6.62 -8.45 -9.74
CA ALA A 297 -7.50 -7.29 -9.86
C ALA A 297 -8.17 -7.21 -11.25
N ILE A 298 -7.40 -7.41 -12.32
CA ILE A 298 -7.93 -7.43 -13.70
C ILE A 298 -8.94 -8.58 -13.86
N SER A 299 -8.62 -9.76 -13.35
CA SER A 299 -9.52 -10.92 -13.42
C SER A 299 -10.80 -10.69 -12.62
N ALA A 300 -10.71 -10.12 -11.42
CA ALA A 300 -11.86 -9.82 -10.57
C ALA A 300 -12.79 -8.79 -11.23
N LEU A 301 -12.24 -7.86 -12.01
CA LEU A 301 -13.01 -6.86 -12.74
C LEU A 301 -13.61 -7.39 -14.05
N SER A 302 -12.91 -8.29 -14.73
CA SER A 302 -13.30 -8.75 -16.07
C SER A 302 -14.15 -10.01 -16.02
N VAL A 303 -13.76 -10.98 -15.20
CA VAL A 303 -14.41 -12.28 -15.02
C VAL A 303 -14.36 -12.63 -13.52
N PRO A 304 -15.23 -12.04 -12.68
CA PRO A 304 -15.23 -12.25 -11.23
C PRO A 304 -15.08 -13.71 -10.76
N PRO A 305 -15.78 -14.70 -11.35
CA PRO A 305 -15.64 -16.10 -10.92
C PRO A 305 -14.28 -16.72 -11.26
N LEU A 306 -13.50 -16.13 -12.18
CA LEU A 306 -12.14 -16.62 -12.53
C LEU A 306 -11.08 -16.22 -11.49
N SER A 307 -11.27 -15.07 -10.82
CA SER A 307 -10.34 -14.57 -9.81
C SER A 307 -10.01 -15.58 -8.69
N PRO A 308 -10.98 -16.24 -8.03
CA PRO A 308 -10.65 -17.24 -7.01
C PRO A 308 -9.89 -18.45 -7.57
N ALA A 309 -10.18 -18.88 -8.80
CA ALA A 309 -9.46 -19.97 -9.46
C ALA A 309 -8.00 -19.58 -9.76
N LEU A 310 -7.77 -18.37 -10.26
CA LEU A 310 -6.42 -17.83 -10.48
C LEU A 310 -5.65 -17.67 -9.16
N ALA A 311 -6.31 -17.18 -8.11
CA ALA A 311 -5.70 -17.07 -6.78
C ALA A 311 -5.25 -18.45 -6.26
N ALA A 312 -6.11 -19.46 -6.37
CA ALA A 312 -5.79 -20.83 -6.00
C ALA A 312 -4.62 -21.39 -6.81
N ALA A 313 -4.61 -21.18 -8.13
CA ALA A 313 -3.52 -21.61 -9.01
C ALA A 313 -2.18 -20.92 -8.67
N MET A 314 -2.20 -19.62 -8.40
CA MET A 314 -1.00 -18.87 -7.98
C MET A 314 -0.48 -19.36 -6.63
N LEU A 315 -1.37 -19.58 -5.65
CA LEU A 315 -1.01 -20.12 -4.34
C LEU A 315 -0.43 -21.53 -4.46
N TRP A 316 -1.06 -22.39 -5.27
CA TRP A 316 -0.58 -23.75 -5.52
C TRP A 316 0.81 -23.75 -6.16
N TYR A 317 1.02 -22.92 -7.19
CA TYR A 317 2.31 -22.78 -7.85
C TYR A 317 3.40 -22.31 -6.87
N LEU A 318 3.12 -21.26 -6.09
CA LEU A 318 4.05 -20.73 -5.10
C LEU A 318 4.33 -21.75 -3.99
N HIS A 319 3.32 -22.44 -3.50
CA HIS A 319 3.46 -23.48 -2.48
C HIS A 319 4.35 -24.63 -2.96
N ARG A 320 4.11 -25.13 -4.18
CA ARG A 320 4.91 -26.21 -4.77
C ARG A 320 6.38 -25.80 -4.91
N ARG A 321 6.65 -24.61 -5.45
CA ARG A 321 8.01 -24.05 -5.56
C ARG A 321 8.66 -23.87 -4.18
N ALA A 322 7.91 -23.35 -3.21
CA ALA A 322 8.43 -23.08 -1.87
C ALA A 322 8.73 -24.34 -1.06
N ARG A 323 8.10 -25.49 -1.37
CA ARG A 323 8.48 -26.80 -0.81
C ARG A 323 9.79 -27.32 -1.40
N GLN A 324 10.03 -27.10 -2.69
CA GLN A 324 11.26 -27.54 -3.36
C GLN A 324 12.49 -26.73 -2.90
N ALA A 325 12.31 -25.45 -2.60
CA ALA A 325 13.38 -24.57 -2.13
C ALA A 325 13.81 -24.80 -0.66
N CYS A 326 13.06 -25.58 0.13
CA CYS A 326 13.43 -25.93 1.52
C CYS A 326 14.70 -26.79 1.62
N TRP A 327 15.17 -27.37 0.52
CA TRP A 327 16.31 -28.29 0.47
C TRP A 327 17.59 -27.68 -0.11
N LEU A 328 17.57 -26.41 -0.53
CA LEU A 328 18.68 -25.72 -1.22
C LEU A 328 19.38 -24.68 -0.34
N LEU A 329 19.22 -24.76 0.98
CA LEU A 329 19.96 -23.95 1.97
C LEU A 329 21.02 -24.78 2.72
N THR A 330 21.57 -25.77 2.03
CA THR A 330 22.90 -26.38 2.23
C THR A 330 23.72 -26.08 0.99
#